data_AF-A0A971QPP9-F1
#
_entry.id   AF-A0A971QPP9-F1
#
_cell.length_a   1.000
_cell.length_b   1.000
_cell.length_c   1.000
_cell.angle_alpha   90.00
_cell.angle_beta   90.00
_cell.angle_gamma   90.00
#
_symmetry.space_group_name_H-M   'P 1'
#
loop_
_entity.id
_entity.type
_entity.pdbx_description
1 polymer ?
#
loop_
_entity_poly.entity_id
_entity_poly.type
_entity_poly.pdbx_seq_one_letter_code
_entity_poly.pdbx_strand_id
1 'polypeptide(L)' 'MTKEKEVLHLPVVIEQDEDEIYIVSCPVYKGCHSYGKTIEEALGNLKEVIEMCVEE' A
#
# COMPACT_ATOMS: atom_id res chain seq x y z
N MET A 1 12.42 14.59 20.92
CA MET A 1 11.72 15.28 19.82
C MET A 1 10.90 14.23 19.11
N THR A 2 9.60 14.12 19.41
CA THR A 2 8.70 13.21 18.69
C THR A 2 8.45 13.84 17.33
N LYS A 3 9.03 13.30 16.25
CA LYS A 3 8.63 13.68 14.88
C LYS A 3 7.13 13.39 14.79
N GLU A 4 6.33 14.42 14.54
CA GLU A 4 4.93 14.23 14.17
C GLU A 4 4.91 13.37 12.91
N LYS A 5 4.27 12.19 12.95
CA LYS A 5 4.16 11.31 11.78
C LYS A 5 3.28 12.04 10.76
N GLU A 6 3.86 12.43 9.63
CA GLU A 6 3.09 13.06 8.54
C GLU A 6 2.01 12.08 8.07
N VAL A 7 0.76 12.56 8.01
CA VAL A 7 -0.37 11.78 7.53
C VAL A 7 -0.48 11.99 6.02
N LEU A 8 -0.16 10.94 5.26
CA LEU A 8 -0.27 10.94 3.81
C LEU A 8 -1.62 10.34 3.40
N HIS A 9 -2.37 11.08 2.60
CA HIS A 9 -3.56 10.58 1.92
C HIS A 9 -3.20 10.22 0.49
N LEU A 10 -3.22 8.93 0.17
CA LEU A 10 -2.78 8.40 -1.12
C LEU A 10 -3.95 7.68 -1.80
N PRO A 11 -4.14 7.86 -3.11
CA PRO A 11 -5.08 7.04 -3.86
C PRO A 11 -4.58 5.59 -3.91
N VAL A 12 -5.49 4.63 -3.73
CA VAL A 12 -5.18 3.20 -3.84
C VAL A 12 -6.16 2.57 -4.81
N VAL A 13 -5.64 1.79 -5.75
CA VAL A 13 -6.42 0.92 -6.63
C VAL A 13 -6.43 -0.47 -6.00
N ILE A 14 -7.60 -1.08 -5.93
CA ILE A 14 -7.82 -2.43 -5.40
C ILE A 14 -8.45 -3.25 -6.51
N GLU A 15 -7.83 -4.37 -6.82
CA GLU A 15 -8.29 -5.37 -7.78
C GLU A 15 -8.33 -6.73 -7.07
N GLN A 16 -9.26 -7.60 -7.47
CA GLN A 16 -9.28 -8.99 -7.03
C GLN A 16 -9.10 -9.88 -8.25
N ASP A 17 -8.17 -10.81 -8.18
CA ASP A 17 -7.90 -11.75 -9.27
C ASP A 17 -8.80 -12.99 -9.20
N GLU A 18 -8.57 -13.93 -10.14
CA GLU A 18 -9.35 -15.16 -10.28
C GLU A 18 -9.13 -16.15 -9.11
N ASP A 19 -8.05 -16.00 -8.34
CA ASP A 19 -7.68 -16.85 -7.19
C ASP A 19 -8.14 -16.24 -5.84
N GLU A 20 -9.06 -15.28 -5.88
CA GLU A 20 -9.56 -14.52 -4.73
C GLU A 20 -8.47 -13.72 -3.98
N ILE A 21 -7.34 -13.42 -4.64
CA ILE A 21 -6.27 -12.60 -4.06
C ILE A 21 -6.53 -11.12 -4.35
N TYR A 22 -6.40 -10.29 -3.32
CA TYR A 22 -6.47 -8.85 -3.45
C TYR A 22 -5.12 -8.30 -3.87
N ILE A 23 -5.10 -7.60 -4.98
CA ILE A 23 -3.96 -6.84 -5.50
C ILE A 23 -4.24 -5.36 -5.23
N VAL A 24 -3.30 -4.69 -4.57
CA VAL A 24 -3.40 -3.27 -4.27
C VAL A 24 -2.21 -2.52 -4.84
N SER A 25 -2.45 -1.31 -5.35
CA SER A 25 -1.37 -0.45 -5.85
C SER A 25 -1.65 1.02 -5.60
N CYS A 26 -0.57 1.80 -5.43
CA CYS A 26 -0.66 3.24 -5.32
C CYS A 26 -0.11 3.88 -6.60
N PRO A 27 -0.95 4.51 -7.46
CA PRO A 27 -0.49 5.06 -8.74
C PRO A 27 0.49 6.24 -8.58
N VAL A 28 0.57 6.84 -7.39
CA VAL A 28 1.56 7.88 -7.07
C VAL A 28 2.98 7.31 -7.05
N TYR A 29 3.14 6.05 -6.62
CA TYR A 29 4.41 5.36 -6.56
C TYR A 29 4.48 4.31 -7.67
N LYS A 30 5.13 4.65 -8.79
CA LYS A 30 5.23 3.75 -9.94
C LYS A 30 5.85 2.42 -9.52
N GLY A 31 5.15 1.33 -9.80
CA GLY A 31 5.59 -0.03 -9.46
C GLY A 31 5.36 -0.43 -8.00
N CYS A 32 4.79 0.43 -7.17
CA CYS A 32 4.42 0.09 -5.80
C CYS A 32 3.08 -0.62 -5.77
N HIS A 33 3.15 -1.94 -5.61
CA HIS A 33 1.99 -2.82 -5.49
C HIS A 33 2.25 -3.87 -4.41
N SER A 34 1.17 -4.38 -3.84
CA SER A 34 1.21 -5.47 -2.89
C SER A 34 -0.01 -6.36 -3.05
N TYR A 35 -0.05 -7.46 -2.31
CA TYR A 35 -1.10 -8.46 -2.39
C TYR A 35 -1.41 -9.06 -1.03
N GLY A 36 -2.61 -9.64 -0.89
CA GLY A 36 -3.06 -10.30 0.33
C GLY A 36 -4.34 -11.11 0.09
N LYS A 37 -4.63 -12.04 1.00
CA LYS A 37 -5.88 -12.82 0.97
C LYS A 37 -7.08 -12.01 1.45
N THR A 38 -6.83 -10.91 2.17
CA THR A 38 -7.84 -9.91 2.51
C THR A 38 -7.37 -8.52 2.13
N ILE A 39 -8.32 -7.59 2.04
CA ILE A 39 -8.04 -6.17 1.77
C ILE A 39 -7.13 -5.60 2.85
N GLU A 40 -7.36 -5.93 4.12
CA GLU A 40 -6.57 -5.44 5.26
C GLU A 40 -5.12 -5.90 5.18
N GLU A 41 -4.89 -7.17 4.82
CA GLU A 41 -3.54 -7.71 4.64
C GLU A 41 -2.82 -7.00 3.48
N ALA A 42 -3.49 -6.90 2.32
CA ALA A 42 -2.92 -6.26 1.15
C ALA A 42 -2.58 -4.78 1.41
N LEU A 43 -3.47 -4.03 2.07
CA LEU A 43 -3.24 -2.64 2.46
C LEU A 43 -2.15 -2.49 3.52
N GLY A 44 -2.07 -3.40 4.48
CA GLY A 44 -0.99 -3.44 5.47
C GLY A 44 0.37 -3.59 4.80
N ASN A 45 0.50 -4.56 3.89
CA ASN A 45 1.71 -4.79 3.13
C ASN A 45 2.06 -3.58 2.23
N LEU A 46 1.06 -2.99 1.55
CA LEU A 46 1.27 -1.79 0.72
C LEU A 46 1.78 -0.60 1.55
N LYS A 47 1.26 -0.42 2.77
CA LYS A 47 1.70 0.64 3.67
C LYS A 47 3.18 0.48 4.04
N GLU A 48 3.65 -0.73 4.35
CA GLU A 48 5.06 -0.97 4.68
C GLU A 48 5.98 -0.59 3.50
N VAL A 49 5.60 -0.97 2.28
CA VAL A 49 6.35 -0.61 1.06
C VAL A 49 6.38 0.90 0.86
N ILE A 50 5.25 1.60 1.05
CA ILE A 50 5.19 3.06 0.93
C ILE A 50 6.02 3.75 2.03
N GLU A 51 5.97 3.25 3.27
CA GLU A 51 6.79 3.80 4.36
C GLU A 51 8.29 3.70 4.01
N MET A 52 8.74 2.60 3.40
CA MET A 52 10.13 2.47 2.90
C MET A 52 10.46 3.47 1.79
N CYS A 53 9.52 3.77 0.88
CA CYS A 53 9.74 4.73 -0.21
C CYS A 53 9.76 6.20 0.24
N VAL A 54 9.13 6.54 1.37
CA VAL A 54 9.09 7.90 1.92
C VAL A 54 10.31 8.20 2.81
N GLU A 55 10.98 7.16 3.31
CA GLU A 55 12.21 7.29 4.10
C GLU A 55 13.47 7.56 3.25
N GLU A 56 13.42 7.42 1.93
CA GLU A 56 14.47 7.84 0.96
C GLU A 56 14.22 9.24 0.38
#